data_AF-A0A816GEG7-F1
#
_entry.id   AF-A0A816GEG7-F1
#
_cell.length_a   1.000
_cell.length_b   1.000
_cell.length_c   1.000
_cell.angle_alpha   90.00
_cell.angle_beta   90.00
_cell.angle_gamma   90.00
#
_symmetry.space_group_name_H-M   'P 1'
#
loop_
_entity.id
_entity.type
_entity.pdbx_description
1 polymer ?
#
loop_
_entity_poly.entity_id
_entity_poly.type
_entity_poly.pdbx_seq_one_letter_code
_entity_poly.pdbx_strand_id
1 'polypeptide(L)'
;NNESLTINEYFSSRKTRSVPTRSRKKILNTTVELVAMDNRAFELLGGNGFINLAQTIFDVGQELSKSQNINVSDLLPHPTTVSKYCY
;
A
#
# COMPACT_ATOMS: atom_id res chain seq x y z
N ASN A 1 -24.39 25.76 12.06
CA ASN A 1 -24.17 26.06 10.64
C ASN A 1 -23.48 24.86 10.00
N ASN A 2 -24.27 23.90 9.50
CA ASN A 2 -23.76 22.76 8.75
C ASN A 2 -23.60 23.20 7.29
N GLU A 3 -22.44 23.74 6.95
CA GLU A 3 -22.12 24.06 5.56
C GLU A 3 -21.94 22.73 4.81
N SER A 4 -22.92 22.43 3.97
CA SER A 4 -22.88 21.30 3.06
C SER A 4 -21.81 21.60 2.02
N LEU A 5 -20.74 20.81 1.98
CA LEU A 5 -19.72 20.89 0.92
C LEU A 5 -20.42 20.93 -0.43
N THR A 6 -20.02 21.86 -1.30
CA THR A 6 -20.57 21.88 -2.66
C THR A 6 -20.24 20.56 -3.35
N ILE A 7 -21.12 20.08 -4.23
CA ILE A 7 -20.93 18.81 -4.96
C ILE A 7 -19.53 18.75 -5.61
N ASN A 8 -19.05 19.89 -6.12
CA ASN A 8 -17.71 20.02 -6.68
C ASN A 8 -16.59 19.86 -5.64
N GLU A 9 -16.74 20.35 -4.40
CA GLU A 9 -15.78 20.13 -3.31
C GLU A 9 -15.80 18.67 -2.83
N TYR A 10 -16.98 18.05 -2.78
CA TYR A 10 -17.13 16.62 -2.47
C TYR A 10 -16.34 15.75 -3.46
N PHE A 11 -16.45 16.01 -4.77
CA PHE A 11 -15.68 15.29 -5.79
C PHE A 11 -14.20 15.72 -5.88
N SER A 12 -13.88 16.98 -5.55
CA SER A 12 -12.49 17.48 -5.56
C SER A 12 -11.64 16.92 -4.42
N SER A 13 -12.26 16.61 -3.28
CA SER A 13 -11.61 15.97 -2.12
C SER A 13 -11.06 14.57 -2.42
N ARG A 14 -11.55 13.92 -3.49
CA ARG A 14 -11.17 12.57 -3.93
C ARG A 14 -10.36 12.54 -5.22
N LYS A 15 -9.67 13.62 -5.59
CA LYS A 15 -8.69 13.57 -6.70
C LYS A 15 -7.49 12.73 -6.28
N THR A 16 -7.62 11.40 -6.36
CA THR A 16 -6.48 10.50 -6.28
C THR A 16 -5.58 10.81 -7.47
N ARG A 17 -4.31 11.17 -7.19
CA ARG A 17 -3.35 11.43 -8.25
C ARG A 17 -3.20 10.16 -9.10
N SER A 18 -3.33 10.30 -10.41
CA SER A 18 -3.17 9.16 -11.31
C SER A 18 -1.73 8.65 -11.26
N VAL A 19 -1.55 7.38 -10.90
CA VAL A 19 -0.25 6.72 -10.89
C VAL A 19 0.25 6.58 -12.33
N PRO A 20 1.51 6.96 -12.66
CA PRO A 20 2.06 6.80 -14.00
C PRO A 20 2.02 5.35 -14.49
N THR A 21 1.77 5.14 -15.79
CA THR A 21 1.65 3.80 -16.40
C THR A 21 2.86 2.90 -16.10
N ARG A 22 4.07 3.47 -16.10
CA ARG A 22 5.30 2.73 -15.75
C ARG A 22 5.25 2.18 -14.32
N SER A 23 4.77 2.98 -13.37
CA SER A 23 4.64 2.55 -11.96
C SER A 23 3.55 1.49 -11.81
N ARG A 24 2.42 1.62 -12.52
CA ARG A 24 1.37 0.58 -12.53
C ARG A 24 1.89 -0.76 -13.05
N LYS A 25 2.67 -0.74 -14.13
CA LYS A 25 3.29 -1.96 -14.69
C LYS A 25 4.28 -2.60 -13.72
N LYS A 26 5.07 -1.79 -13.01
CA LYS A 26 5.97 -2.30 -11.96
C LYS A 26 5.19 -2.99 -10.84
N ILE A 27 4.15 -2.34 -10.32
CA ILE A 27 3.29 -2.92 -9.27
C ILE A 27 2.69 -4.24 -9.74
N LEU A 28 2.10 -4.27 -10.94
CA LEU A 28 1.54 -5.49 -11.52
C LEU A 28 2.56 -6.64 -11.54
N ASN A 29 3.77 -6.40 -12.08
CA ASN A 29 4.80 -7.42 -12.15
C ASN A 29 5.20 -7.94 -10.75
N THR A 30 5.43 -7.05 -9.79
CA THR A 30 5.78 -7.45 -8.42
C THR A 30 4.64 -8.18 -7.71
N THR A 31 3.39 -7.87 -8.04
CA THR A 31 2.23 -8.57 -7.52
C THR A 31 2.10 -9.97 -8.10
N VAL A 32 2.41 -10.14 -9.39
CA VAL A 32 2.50 -11.47 -10.03
C VAL A 32 3.62 -12.29 -9.38
N GLU A 33 4.78 -11.70 -9.14
CA GLU A 33 5.89 -12.35 -8.43
C GLU A 33 5.49 -12.78 -7.01
N LEU A 34 4.83 -11.92 -6.24
CA LEU A 34 4.32 -12.27 -4.90
C LEU A 34 3.44 -13.52 -4.95
N VAL A 35 2.49 -13.58 -5.88
CA VAL A 35 1.58 -14.73 -5.99
C VAL A 35 2.33 -15.99 -6.41
N ALA A 36 3.18 -15.89 -7.44
CA ALA A 36 3.86 -17.04 -8.01
C ALA A 36 4.98 -17.60 -7.13
N MET A 37 5.79 -16.72 -6.52
CA MET A 37 6.97 -17.11 -5.74
C MET A 37 6.62 -17.52 -4.32
N ASP A 38 5.65 -16.85 -3.69
CA ASP A 38 5.24 -17.15 -2.31
C ASP A 38 4.05 -18.12 -2.24
N ASN A 39 3.62 -18.66 -3.39
CA ASN A 39 2.49 -19.58 -3.54
C ASN A 39 1.22 -19.05 -2.83
N ARG A 40 0.87 -17.79 -3.10
CA ARG A 40 -0.30 -17.13 -2.48
C ARG A 40 -1.52 -17.18 -3.39
N ALA A 41 -2.70 -17.28 -2.79
CA ALA A 41 -3.96 -17.20 -3.52
C ALA A 41 -4.18 -15.78 -4.09
N PHE A 42 -4.81 -15.66 -5.26
CA PHE A 42 -5.06 -14.36 -5.90
C PHE A 42 -5.98 -13.46 -5.07
N GLU A 43 -6.86 -14.06 -4.27
CA GLU A 43 -7.79 -13.41 -3.35
C GLU A 43 -7.06 -12.58 -2.29
N LEU A 44 -5.79 -12.89 -1.97
CA LEU A 44 -4.95 -12.10 -1.07
C LEU A 44 -4.93 -10.62 -1.48
N LEU A 45 -4.87 -10.36 -2.78
CA LEU A 45 -4.72 -9.01 -3.34
C LEU A 45 -5.95 -8.12 -3.12
N GLY A 46 -7.12 -8.73 -2.93
CA GLY A 46 -8.37 -8.05 -2.59
C GLY A 46 -8.66 -8.02 -1.08
N GLY A 47 -7.82 -8.67 -0.26
CA GLY A 47 -8.03 -8.75 1.18
C GLY A 47 -7.79 -7.41 1.88
N ASN A 48 -8.70 -7.01 2.77
CA ASN A 48 -8.58 -5.76 3.53
C ASN A 48 -7.24 -5.64 4.28
N GLY A 49 -6.72 -6.73 4.84
CA GLY A 49 -5.43 -6.73 5.52
C GLY A 49 -4.25 -6.40 4.60
N PHE A 50 -4.24 -6.95 3.38
CA PHE A 50 -3.19 -6.66 2.40
C PHE A 50 -3.28 -5.22 1.89
N ILE A 51 -4.49 -4.74 1.59
CA ILE A 51 -4.71 -3.35 1.15
C ILE A 51 -4.26 -2.37 2.23
N ASN A 52 -4.62 -2.61 3.50
CA ASN A 52 -4.20 -1.77 4.61
C ASN A 52 -2.68 -1.77 4.78
N LEU A 53 -2.03 -2.94 4.69
CA LEU A 53 -0.57 -3.03 4.74
C LEU A 53 0.09 -2.25 3.60
N ALA A 54 -0.40 -2.40 2.37
CA ALA A 54 0.14 -1.71 1.20
C ALA A 54 0.01 -0.18 1.32
N GLN A 55 -1.14 0.30 1.82
CA GLN A 55 -1.35 1.73 2.09
C GLN A 55 -0.38 2.24 3.16
N THR A 56 -0.24 1.52 4.29
CA THR A 56 0.69 1.90 5.36
C THR A 56 2.14 1.96 4.87
N ILE A 57 2.60 0.97 4.09
CA ILE A 57 3.95 0.97 3.51
C ILE A 57 4.14 2.18 2.58
N PHE A 58 3.12 2.52 1.78
CA PHE A 58 3.16 3.67 0.89
C PHE A 58 3.22 4.99 1.66
N ASP A 59 2.46 5.13 2.75
CA ASP A 59 2.46 6.32 3.60
C ASP A 59 3.80 6.50 4.31
N VAL A 60 4.35 5.43 4.90
CA VAL A 60 5.72 5.43 5.46
C VAL A 60 6.74 5.80 4.37
N GLY A 61 6.59 5.25 3.16
CA GLY A 61 7.46 5.59 2.04
C GLY A 61 7.42 7.05 1.61
N GLN A 62 6.34 7.79 1.88
CA GLN A 62 6.24 9.23 1.62
C GLN A 62 6.94 10.07 2.69
N GLU A 63 7.02 9.58 3.93
CA GLU A 63 7.75 10.24 5.02
C GLU A 63 9.26 10.12 4.84
N LEU A 64 9.71 9.08 4.15
CA LEU A 64 11.12 8.77 3.95
C LEU A 64 11.70 9.57 2.77
N SER A 65 12.84 10.22 3.01
CA SER A 65 13.51 11.01 1.97
C SER A 65 14.19 10.11 0.93
N LYS A 66 14.23 10.55 -0.34
CA LYS A 66 14.91 9.82 -1.43
C LYS A 66 16.41 9.56 -1.19
N SER A 67 17.03 10.30 -0.28
CA SER A 67 18.45 10.17 0.08
C SER A 67 18.72 9.15 1.19
N GLN A 68 17.67 8.59 1.82
CA GLN A 68 17.83 7.53 2.80
C GLN A 68 17.90 6.17 2.08
N ASN A 69 19.05 5.50 2.21
CA ASN A 69 19.18 4.10 1.85
C ASN A 69 18.48 3.26 2.91
N ILE A 70 17.26 2.82 2.59
CA ILE A 70 16.47 1.99 3.47
C ILE A 70 16.50 0.57 2.94
N ASN A 71 16.96 -0.33 3.78
CA ASN A 71 16.84 -1.74 3.52
C ASN A 71 15.40 -2.18 3.86
N VAL A 72 14.63 -2.54 2.84
CA VAL A 72 13.22 -2.89 3.00
C VAL A 72 13.03 -4.15 3.87
N SER A 73 14.01 -5.05 3.93
CA SER A 73 13.94 -6.20 4.84
C SER A 73 13.87 -5.82 6.31
N ASP A 74 14.40 -4.64 6.65
CA ASP A 74 14.46 -4.16 8.03
C ASP A 74 13.18 -3.40 8.41
N LEU A 75 12.37 -3.02 7.41
CA LEU A 75 11.05 -2.42 7.60
C LEU A 75 9.99 -3.46 7.97
N LEU A 76 10.06 -4.65 7.37
CA LEU A 76 9.07 -5.70 7.58
C LEU A 76 9.38 -6.48 8.87
N PRO A 77 8.40 -6.70 9.76
CA PRO A 77 8.64 -7.45 10.98
C PRO A 77 8.90 -8.92 10.69
N HIS A 78 9.80 -9.53 11.45
CA HIS A 78 10.02 -10.97 11.41
C HIS A 78 8.70 -11.73 11.74
N PRO A 79 8.41 -12.89 11.12
CA PRO A 79 7.18 -13.66 11.37
C PRO A 79 6.93 -13.97 12.85
N THR A 80 7.97 -14.30 13.61
CA THR A 80 7.87 -14.53 15.06
C THR A 80 7.38 -13.30 15.82
N THR A 81 7.75 -12.10 15.37
CA THR A 81 7.25 -10.86 15.97
C THR A 81 5.76 -10.74 15.73
N VAL A 82 5.31 -10.88 14.47
CA VAL A 82 3.87 -10.82 14.12
C VAL A 82 3.06 -11.84 14.91
N SER A 83 3.56 -13.08 15.03
CA SER A 83 2.89 -14.15 15.77
C SER A 83 2.62 -13.80 17.25
N LYS A 84 3.40 -12.92 17.87
CA LYS A 84 3.20 -12.49 19.27
C LYS A 84 2.07 -11.46 19.44
N TYR A 85 1.65 -10.81 18.36
CA TYR A 85 0.63 -9.75 18.38
C TYR A 85 -0.68 -10.17 17.67
N CYS A 86 -0.70 -11.33 17.01
CA CYS A 86 -1.88 -11.85 16.34
C CYS A 86 -2.84 -12.63 17.26
N TYR A 87 -2.45 -12.90 18.50
CA TYR A 87 -3.20 -13.65 19.50
C TYR A 87 -3.13 -12.93 20.85
#